data_AF-A0A2M6YQY9-F1
#
_entry.id   AF-A0A2M6YQY9-F1
#
_cell.length_a   1.000
_cell.length_b   1.000
_cell.length_c   1.000
_cell.angle_alpha   90.00
_cell.angle_beta   90.00
_cell.angle_gamma   90.00
#
_symmetry.space_group_name_H-M   'P 1'
#
loop_
_entity.id
_entity.type
_entity.pdbx_description
1 polymer ?
#
loop_
_entity_poly.entity_id
_entity_poly.type
_entity_poly.pdbx_seq_one_letter_code
_entity_poly.pdbx_strand_id
1 'polypeptide(L)'
;KVIGFPAWPVIWVLRFLEFLHLSPLYKWVYETAGKDSFVSIEKAEKILGYRPKYSNKDALVRNYKWYLDNIDRFKSSSGISHRVPWNQGILKLAKIVF
;
A
#
# COMPACT_ATOMS: atom_id res chain seq x y z
N LYS A 1 -13.58 -6.09 7.50
CA LYS A 1 -14.36 -6.27 6.25
C LYS A 1 -13.69 -5.45 5.16
N VAL A 2 -13.46 -5.99 3.97
CA VAL A 2 -12.89 -5.22 2.85
C VAL A 2 -14.05 -4.61 2.06
N ILE A 3 -14.01 -3.30 1.83
CA ILE A 3 -15.02 -2.58 1.04
C ILE A 3 -14.36 -2.20 -0.28
N GLY A 4 -14.87 -2.78 -1.37
CA GLY A 4 -14.40 -2.47 -2.72
C GLY A 4 -15.08 -1.21 -3.24
N PHE A 5 -14.34 -0.40 -3.99
CA PHE A 5 -14.84 0.76 -4.69
C PHE A 5 -14.55 0.63 -6.19
N PRO A 6 -15.41 1.16 -7.07
CA PRO A 6 -15.07 1.27 -8.48
C PRO A 6 -13.83 2.15 -8.64
N ALA A 7 -12.83 1.69 -9.41
CA ALA A 7 -11.54 2.38 -9.50
C ALA A 7 -11.64 3.77 -10.14
N TRP A 8 -12.40 3.90 -11.23
CA TRP A 8 -12.49 5.16 -11.98
C TRP A 8 -13.02 6.35 -11.15
N PRO A 9 -14.15 6.25 -10.42
CA PRO A 9 -14.61 7.32 -9.55
C PRO A 9 -13.59 7.69 -8.46
N VAL A 10 -12.96 6.71 -7.84
CA VAL A 10 -11.97 6.94 -6.77
C VAL A 10 -10.74 7.68 -7.31
N ILE A 11 -10.24 7.28 -8.48
CA ILE A 11 -9.10 7.94 -9.13
C ILE A 11 -9.43 9.41 -9.45
N TRP A 12 -10.65 9.71 -9.91
CA TRP A 12 -11.06 11.09 -10.17
C TRP A 12 -11.11 11.96 -8.91
N VAL A 13 -11.68 11.44 -7.82
CA VAL A 13 -11.68 12.13 -6.53
C VAL A 13 -10.25 12.39 -6.05
N LEU A 14 -9.37 11.39 -6.15
CA LEU A 14 -7.98 11.52 -5.73
C LEU A 14 -7.18 12.50 -6.59
N ARG A 15 -7.43 12.56 -7.91
CA ARG A 15 -6.88 13.59 -8.81
C ARG A 15 -7.33 15.00 -8.42
N PHE A 16 -8.61 15.17 -8.09
CA PHE A 16 -9.13 16.45 -7.63
C PHE A 16 -8.50 16.88 -6.30
N LEU A 17 -8.36 15.96 -5.35
CA LEU A 17 -7.66 16.22 -4.09
C LEU A 17 -6.18 16.53 -4.28
N GLU A 18 -5.50 15.87 -5.22
CA GLU A 18 -4.12 16.15 -5.59
C GLU A 18 -3.97 17.56 -6.19
N PHE A 19 -4.87 17.95 -7.10
CA PHE A 19 -4.90 19.29 -7.68
C PHE A 19 -5.01 20.39 -6.60
N LEU A 20 -5.80 20.12 -5.55
CA LEU A 20 -5.93 21.01 -4.39
C LEU A 20 -4.79 20.88 -3.37
N HIS A 21 -3.78 20.05 -3.61
CA HIS A 21 -2.69 19.72 -2.68
C HIS A 21 -3.17 19.13 -1.33
N LEU A 22 -4.36 18.52 -1.32
CA LEU A 22 -4.97 17.89 -0.16
C LEU A 22 -4.74 16.37 -0.13
N SER A 23 -4.37 15.78 -1.27
CA SER A 23 -4.07 14.35 -1.36
C SER A 23 -2.74 14.02 -0.67
N PRO A 24 -2.72 13.11 0.32
CA PRO A 24 -1.47 12.56 0.88
C PRO A 24 -0.84 11.49 -0.05
N LEU A 25 -1.48 11.18 -1.18
CA LEU A 25 -1.06 10.19 -2.16
C LEU A 25 -0.47 10.88 -3.39
N TYR A 26 0.66 10.35 -3.89
CA TYR A 26 1.18 10.73 -5.20
C TYR A 26 0.46 9.95 -6.31
N LYS A 27 0.31 10.57 -7.48
CA LYS A 27 -0.39 10.06 -8.66
C LYS A 27 -0.30 8.57 -8.92
N TRP A 28 0.92 8.06 -8.96
CA TRP A 28 1.17 6.67 -9.33
C TRP A 28 0.53 5.67 -8.37
N VAL A 29 0.43 5.97 -7.07
CA VAL A 29 -0.19 5.06 -6.09
C VAL A 29 -1.64 4.79 -6.44
N TYR A 30 -2.42 5.85 -6.63
CA TYR A 30 -3.85 5.69 -6.85
C TYR A 30 -4.19 5.24 -8.28
N GLU A 31 -3.36 5.56 -9.27
CA GLU A 31 -3.57 5.12 -10.66
C GLU A 31 -3.22 3.64 -10.90
N THR A 32 -2.37 3.07 -10.05
CA THR A 32 -1.91 1.67 -10.18
C THR A 32 -2.49 0.74 -9.12
N ALA A 33 -3.06 1.24 -8.02
CA ALA A 33 -3.62 0.42 -6.94
C ALA A 33 -4.69 -0.58 -7.41
N GLY A 34 -5.46 -0.25 -8.45
CA GLY A 34 -6.48 -1.13 -9.04
C GLY A 34 -6.01 -1.99 -10.21
N LYS A 35 -4.70 -1.99 -10.51
CA LYS A 35 -4.12 -2.73 -11.63
C LYS A 35 -3.30 -3.91 -11.11
N ASP A 36 -3.28 -4.99 -11.88
CA ASP A 36 -2.40 -6.11 -11.57
C ASP A 36 -0.94 -5.70 -11.78
N SER A 37 -0.13 -5.90 -10.74
CA SER A 37 1.31 -5.64 -10.77
C SER A 37 2.02 -6.76 -10.01
N PHE A 38 2.90 -7.47 -10.71
CA PHE A 38 3.71 -8.52 -10.13
C PHE A 38 5.10 -8.53 -10.76
N VAL A 39 6.09 -8.98 -9.99
CA VAL A 39 7.46 -9.18 -10.44
C VAL A 39 7.65 -10.66 -10.67
N SER A 40 7.93 -11.05 -11.92
CA SER A 40 8.19 -12.45 -12.26
C SER A 40 9.50 -12.94 -11.64
N ILE A 41 9.47 -14.13 -11.06
CA ILE A 41 10.65 -14.83 -10.53
C ILE A 41 11.22 -15.88 -11.48
N GLU A 42 10.57 -16.12 -12.62
CA GLU A 42 10.90 -17.20 -13.57
C GLU A 42 12.38 -17.15 -14.00
N LYS A 43 12.89 -15.95 -14.24
CA LYS A 43 14.29 -15.74 -14.62
C LYS A 43 15.24 -16.15 -13.49
N ALA A 44 14.89 -15.84 -12.24
CA ALA A 44 15.69 -16.21 -11.08
C ALA A 44 15.64 -17.73 -10.84
N GLU A 45 14.48 -18.36 -11.02
CA GLU A 45 14.33 -19.82 -10.93
C GLU A 45 15.19 -20.52 -11.99
N LYS A 46 15.14 -20.07 -13.25
CA LYS A 46 15.87 -20.68 -14.36
C LYS A 46 17.38 -20.48 -14.29
N ILE A 47 17.85 -19.28 -13.94
CA ILE A 47 19.28 -18.92 -14.03
C ILE A 47 20.01 -19.19 -12.72
N LEU A 48 19.36 -18.94 -11.58
CA LEU A 48 20.00 -19.02 -10.26
C LEU A 48 19.59 -20.26 -9.47
N GLY A 49 18.69 -21.09 -10.03
CA GLY A 49 18.10 -22.21 -9.29
C GLY A 49 17.30 -21.75 -8.07
N TYR A 50 16.80 -20.51 -8.09
CA TYR A 50 16.01 -19.95 -6.99
C TYR A 50 14.78 -20.83 -6.73
N ARG A 51 14.53 -21.15 -5.45
CA ARG A 51 13.37 -21.92 -5.02
C ARG A 51 12.62 -21.11 -3.95
N PRO A 52 11.47 -20.49 -4.29
CA PRO A 52 10.75 -19.67 -3.33
C PRO A 52 10.30 -20.53 -2.14
N LYS A 53 10.69 -20.12 -0.93
CA LYS A 53 10.29 -20.78 0.33
C LYS A 53 8.87 -20.41 0.76
N TYR A 54 8.40 -19.23 0.38
CA TYR A 54 7.12 -18.65 0.79
C TYR A 54 6.31 -18.27 -0.44
N SER A 55 4.99 -18.44 -0.38
CA SER A 55 4.09 -17.83 -1.35
C SER A 55 4.03 -16.31 -1.14
N ASN A 56 3.50 -15.57 -2.13
CA ASN A 56 3.22 -14.14 -1.96
C ASN A 56 2.32 -13.87 -0.75
N LYS A 57 1.33 -14.73 -0.51
CA LYS A 57 0.43 -14.60 0.65
C LYS A 57 1.19 -14.79 1.96
N ASP A 58 2.02 -15.82 2.05
CA ASP A 58 2.81 -16.10 3.26
C ASP A 58 3.80 -14.98 3.56
N ALA A 59 4.46 -14.45 2.53
CA ALA A 59 5.38 -13.33 2.66
C ALA A 59 4.67 -12.07 3.17
N LEU A 60 3.50 -11.74 2.63
CA LEU A 60 2.69 -10.61 3.09
C LEU A 60 2.23 -10.77 4.54
N VAL A 61 1.69 -11.94 4.89
CA VAL A 61 1.24 -12.23 6.26
C VAL A 61 2.41 -12.15 7.24
N ARG A 62 3.58 -12.71 6.88
CA ARG A 62 4.78 -12.63 7.72
C ARG A 62 5.23 -11.19 7.94
N ASN A 63 5.28 -10.38 6.89
CA ASN A 63 5.65 -8.96 6.98
C ASN A 63 4.65 -8.18 7.86
N TYR A 64 3.35 -8.49 7.74
CA TYR A 64 2.33 -7.86 8.57
C TYR A 64 2.43 -8.26 10.04
N LYS A 65 2.73 -9.53 10.34
CA LYS A 65 3.00 -9.98 11.72
C LYS A 65 4.19 -9.24 12.31
N TRP A 66 5.30 -9.16 11.57
CA TRP A 66 6.45 -8.37 12.00
C TRP A 66 6.08 -6.90 12.27
N TYR A 67 5.24 -6.29 11.42
CA TYR A 67 4.76 -4.93 11.64
C TYR A 67 3.99 -4.80 12.96
N LEU A 68 3.05 -5.72 13.24
CA LEU A 68 2.29 -5.72 14.51
C LEU A 68 3.21 -5.85 15.72
N ASP A 69 4.19 -6.73 15.65
CA ASP A 69 5.15 -6.98 16.75
C ASP A 69 6.10 -5.79 17.00
N ASN A 70 6.23 -4.87 16.05
CA ASN A 70 7.20 -3.77 16.09
C ASN A 70 6.58 -2.37 16.06
N ILE A 71 5.26 -2.24 15.87
CA ILE A 71 4.57 -0.96 15.69
C ILE A 71 4.85 0.03 16.82
N ASP A 72 4.95 -0.47 18.06
CA ASP A 72 5.20 0.35 19.24
C ASP A 72 6.54 1.10 19.21
N ARG A 73 7.51 0.62 18.41
CA ARG A 73 8.85 1.24 18.29
C ARG A 73 8.84 2.54 17.47
N PHE A 74 7.85 2.73 16.61
CA PHE A 74 7.82 3.85 15.66
C PHE A 74 6.46 4.56 15.58
N LYS A 75 5.47 4.16 16.38
CA LYS A 75 4.13 4.78 16.40
C LYS A 75 4.10 6.23 16.87
N SER A 76 5.12 6.69 17.60
CA SER A 76 5.19 8.05 18.16
C SER A 76 5.51 9.14 17.14
N SER A 77 5.87 8.74 15.92
CA SER A 77 6.18 9.66 14.82
C SER A 77 5.24 9.39 13.66
N SER A 78 4.95 10.41 12.85
CA SER A 78 4.20 10.25 11.61
C SER A 78 4.89 11.00 10.48
N GLY A 79 4.78 10.50 9.27
CA GLY A 79 5.41 11.14 8.13
C GLY A 79 4.90 10.60 6.79
N ILE A 80 5.56 11.06 5.73
CA ILE A 80 5.25 10.66 4.35
C ILE A 80 6.23 9.61 3.80
N SER A 81 7.17 9.15 4.63
CA SER A 81 8.19 8.16 4.26
C SER A 81 7.89 6.78 4.86
N HIS A 82 8.53 5.75 4.30
CA HIS A 82 8.31 4.34 4.64
C HIS A 82 8.81 3.91 6.05
N ARG A 83 9.40 4.81 6.83
CA ARG A 83 10.01 4.49 8.14
C ARG A 83 9.12 4.78 9.33
N VAL A 84 8.03 5.51 9.11
CA VAL A 84 7.08 5.94 10.13
C VAL A 84 5.66 5.70 9.64
N PRO A 85 4.69 5.56 10.54
CA PRO A 85 3.28 5.50 10.17
C PRO A 85 2.89 6.63 9.22
N TRP A 86 2.20 6.25 8.15
CA TRP A 86 1.82 7.16 7.08
C TRP A 86 0.82 8.22 7.57
N ASN A 87 1.13 9.48 7.33
CA ASN A 87 0.18 10.57 7.53
C ASN A 87 -0.94 10.49 6.49
N GLN A 88 -2.13 10.11 6.94
CA GLN A 88 -3.29 9.86 6.09
C GLN A 88 -4.01 11.13 5.61
N GLY A 89 -3.63 12.32 6.09
CA GLY A 89 -4.21 13.59 5.66
C GLY A 89 -5.75 13.55 5.58
N ILE A 90 -6.29 14.02 4.45
CA ILE A 90 -7.74 14.06 4.19
C ILE A 90 -8.40 12.67 4.09
N LEU A 91 -7.63 11.61 3.83
CA LEU A 91 -8.16 10.24 3.72
C LEU A 91 -8.65 9.68 5.05
N LYS A 92 -8.23 10.27 6.18
CA LYS A 92 -8.75 9.87 7.49
C LYS A 92 -10.26 10.11 7.60
N LEU A 93 -10.82 11.07 6.85
CA LEU A 93 -12.26 11.33 6.80
C LEU A 93 -13.04 10.15 6.21
N ALA A 94 -12.46 9.43 5.25
CA ALA A 94 -13.10 8.25 4.67
C ALA A 94 -13.37 7.17 5.73
N LYS A 95 -12.52 7.04 6.75
CA LYS A 95 -12.70 6.07 7.86
C LYS A 95 -13.86 6.38 8.79
N ILE A 96 -14.43 7.57 8.71
CA ILE A 96 -15.63 7.93 9.50
C ILE A 96 -16.88 7.38 8.80
N VAL A 97 -16.84 7.25 7.48
CA VAL A 97 -17.97 6.87 6.63
C VAL A 97 -17.98 5.37 6.31
N PHE A 98 -16.80 4.73 6.27
CA PHE A 98 -16.59 3.33 5.88
C PHE A 98 -15.90 2.54 6.98
#